data_AF-A0A1D9NZC7-F1
#
_entry.id   AF-A0A1D9NZC7-F1
#
_cell.length_a   1.000
_cell.length_b   1.000
_cell.length_c   1.000
_cell.angle_alpha   90.00
_cell.angle_beta   90.00
_cell.angle_gamma   90.00
#
_symmetry.space_group_name_H-M   'P 1'
#
loop_
_entity.id
_entity.type
_entity.pdbx_description
1 polymer ?
#
loop_
_entity_poly.entity_id
_entity_poly.type
_entity_poly.pdbx_seq_one_letter_code
_entity_poly.pdbx_strand_id
1 'polypeptide(L)'
;MQENVKIGNVTLNFKHYSGVDLYSDGAIENDLLEIVKKYKKEEYQKVIEERANWPILYHLSEQRSNIVEWIPMDKNAKVLEVGSGCGAITGMLSKKAGEVIACDLSRRRSEINATRNQECDNVTIHVGNFRDIEPDLPRDFDYIFLIGVFEYGQGYIGTDNPYEKFLRMLQRHLKKGGRIVIAIENRLGLKYFAGCAEDHLGSYFTGIEGYSPDSVAKTFTRNGLINIFKKCGMNEYHFYYPYPDYKLMTLLHSDDYLPKFGELQDNVRNFDRDRLVLFNEKRAYEDLSKDGLYPEFANSFEVILGPGFDTIYSKYSNDRVSEFKIRTDIAIDKAGRKVIKKFPLTEEAREHVFGIRDAYLGLVEKYRGGDLEINDCQINEQEGCAIFSLLMAYRWLHSLISVLIEMTWRHLKLF
;
A
#
# COMPACT_ATOMS: atom_id res chain seq x y z
N MET A 1 -29.62 -16.71 10.57
CA MET A 1 -28.24 -16.56 11.05
C MET A 1 -28.25 -15.51 12.15
N GLN A 2 -27.40 -15.60 13.19
CA GLN A 2 -27.26 -14.47 14.11
C GLN A 2 -26.72 -13.27 13.32
N GLU A 3 -27.28 -12.08 13.55
CA GLU A 3 -26.88 -10.87 12.81
C GLU A 3 -25.42 -10.52 13.07
N ASN A 4 -24.96 -10.67 14.31
CA ASN A 4 -23.56 -10.42 14.68
C ASN A 4 -22.95 -11.69 15.26
N VAL A 5 -21.75 -12.04 14.80
CA VAL A 5 -20.94 -13.17 15.28
C VAL A 5 -19.55 -12.64 15.61
N LYS A 6 -18.93 -13.10 16.70
CA LYS A 6 -17.55 -12.74 17.03
C LYS A 6 -16.58 -13.88 16.76
N ILE A 7 -15.41 -13.54 16.22
CA ILE A 7 -14.24 -14.43 16.16
C ILE A 7 -13.11 -13.67 16.86
N GLY A 8 -12.74 -14.13 18.06
CA GLY A 8 -11.99 -13.33 19.02
C GLY A 8 -12.71 -12.01 19.30
N ASN A 9 -11.99 -10.90 19.13
CA ASN A 9 -12.48 -9.54 19.34
C ASN A 9 -13.17 -8.94 18.09
N VAL A 10 -12.93 -9.52 16.91
CA VAL A 10 -13.49 -9.02 15.63
C VAL A 10 -14.97 -9.37 15.52
N THR A 11 -15.77 -8.39 15.10
CA THR A 11 -17.20 -8.59 14.86
C THR A 11 -17.49 -8.82 13.38
N LEU A 12 -18.20 -9.89 13.06
CA LEU A 12 -18.79 -10.17 11.75
C LEU A 12 -20.28 -9.80 11.78
N ASN A 13 -20.69 -8.88 10.91
CA ASN A 13 -22.09 -8.49 10.75
C ASN A 13 -22.66 -9.11 9.45
N PHE A 14 -23.69 -9.95 9.60
CA PHE A 14 -24.35 -10.69 8.52
C PHE A 14 -25.71 -10.09 8.13
N LYS A 15 -26.04 -8.87 8.57
CA LYS A 15 -27.35 -8.24 8.31
C LYS A 15 -27.73 -8.25 6.82
N HIS A 16 -26.74 -8.03 5.95
CA HIS A 16 -26.90 -7.94 4.50
C HIS A 16 -26.31 -9.14 3.75
N TYR A 17 -25.99 -10.22 4.45
CA TYR A 17 -25.46 -11.41 3.81
C TYR A 17 -26.61 -12.20 3.16
N SER A 18 -26.57 -12.37 1.84
CA SER A 18 -27.59 -13.08 1.06
C SER A 18 -27.66 -14.59 1.35
N GLY A 19 -26.68 -15.13 2.10
CA GLY A 19 -26.52 -16.56 2.32
C GLY A 19 -25.54 -17.23 1.36
N VAL A 20 -25.08 -16.53 0.32
CA VAL A 20 -24.15 -17.05 -0.70
C VAL A 20 -22.96 -16.10 -0.86
N ASP A 21 -21.76 -16.66 -0.95
CA ASP A 21 -20.54 -15.90 -1.27
C ASP A 21 -20.61 -15.42 -2.73
N LEU A 22 -20.58 -14.10 -2.93
CA LEU A 22 -20.68 -13.48 -4.26
C LEU A 22 -19.32 -13.34 -4.96
N TYR A 23 -18.23 -13.72 -4.28
CA TYR A 23 -16.86 -13.76 -4.81
C TYR A 23 -16.09 -14.90 -4.12
N SER A 24 -15.22 -15.61 -4.85
CA SER A 24 -14.29 -16.60 -4.26
C SER A 24 -13.09 -16.84 -5.18
N ASP A 25 -11.89 -17.01 -4.61
CA ASP A 25 -10.70 -17.54 -5.30
C ASP A 25 -10.71 -19.08 -5.38
N GLY A 26 -11.80 -19.72 -4.97
CA GLY A 26 -11.99 -21.17 -5.02
C GLY A 26 -11.47 -21.91 -3.79
N ALA A 27 -11.00 -23.14 -3.99
CA ALA A 27 -10.67 -24.07 -2.90
C ALA A 27 -9.52 -23.59 -2.00
N ILE A 28 -8.64 -22.72 -2.52
CA ILE A 28 -7.49 -22.18 -1.81
C ILE A 28 -7.88 -21.40 -0.54
N GLU A 29 -9.10 -20.87 -0.49
CA GLU A 29 -9.60 -20.16 0.69
C GLU A 29 -9.81 -21.11 1.88
N ASN A 30 -10.06 -22.41 1.64
CA ASN A 30 -10.09 -23.38 2.73
C ASN A 30 -8.69 -23.59 3.32
N ASP A 31 -7.67 -23.66 2.47
CA ASP A 31 -6.28 -23.79 2.92
C ASP A 31 -5.85 -22.55 3.71
N LEU A 32 -6.22 -21.35 3.24
CA LEU A 32 -5.99 -20.09 3.96
C LEU A 32 -6.66 -20.10 5.34
N LEU A 33 -7.92 -20.54 5.43
CA LEU A 33 -8.63 -20.64 6.70
C LEU A 33 -7.93 -21.58 7.69
N GLU A 34 -7.46 -22.73 7.21
CA GLU A 34 -6.72 -23.67 8.06
C GLU A 34 -5.35 -23.11 8.47
N ILE A 35 -4.66 -22.39 7.59
CA ILE A 35 -3.39 -21.73 7.91
C ILE A 35 -3.60 -20.68 9.02
N VAL A 36 -4.57 -19.78 8.88
CA VAL A 36 -4.76 -18.69 9.86
C VAL A 36 -5.25 -19.19 11.22
N LYS A 37 -5.88 -20.37 11.29
CA LYS A 37 -6.26 -21.03 12.55
C LYS A 37 -5.06 -21.71 13.24
N LYS A 38 -4.16 -22.30 12.45
CA LYS A 38 -3.09 -23.17 12.97
C LYS A 38 -1.81 -22.42 13.30
N TYR A 39 -1.47 -21.40 12.52
CA TYR A 39 -0.19 -20.68 12.61
C TYR A 39 -0.40 -19.26 13.11
N LYS A 40 0.56 -18.77 13.91
CA LYS A 40 0.60 -17.35 14.26
C LYS A 40 1.14 -16.51 13.10
N LYS A 41 0.89 -15.19 13.12
CA LYS A 41 1.31 -14.27 12.05
C LYS A 41 2.82 -14.33 11.80
N GLU A 42 3.62 -14.47 12.87
CA GLU A 42 5.08 -14.54 12.80
C GLU A 42 5.58 -15.79 12.04
N GLU A 43 4.73 -16.83 11.93
CA GLU A 43 5.04 -18.08 11.23
C GLU A 43 4.60 -18.06 9.76
N TYR A 44 3.84 -17.05 9.31
CA TYR A 44 3.31 -17.01 7.93
C TYR A 44 4.41 -16.97 6.88
N GLN A 45 5.54 -16.30 7.15
CA GLN A 45 6.67 -16.26 6.21
C GLN A 45 7.18 -17.67 5.89
N LYS A 46 7.33 -18.52 6.91
CA LYS A 46 7.73 -19.92 6.74
C LYS A 46 6.69 -20.70 5.92
N VAL A 47 5.41 -20.50 6.21
CA VAL A 47 4.32 -21.15 5.44
C VAL A 47 4.32 -20.71 3.98
N ILE A 48 4.54 -19.42 3.70
CA ILE A 48 4.63 -18.87 2.34
C ILE A 48 5.77 -19.54 1.57
N GLU A 49 6.96 -19.65 2.17
CA GLU A 49 8.13 -20.28 1.57
C GLU A 49 7.93 -21.78 1.32
N GLU A 50 7.38 -22.52 2.29
CA GLU A 50 7.12 -23.96 2.17
C GLU A 50 6.05 -24.28 1.12
N ARG A 51 5.01 -23.43 1.01
CA ARG A 51 3.89 -23.66 0.09
C ARG A 51 4.18 -23.17 -1.32
N ALA A 52 5.01 -22.13 -1.47
CA ALA A 52 5.41 -21.55 -2.75
C ALA A 52 4.22 -21.31 -3.71
N ASN A 53 3.13 -20.76 -3.19
CA ASN A 53 1.86 -20.61 -3.90
C ASN A 53 1.42 -19.14 -3.89
N TRP A 54 1.05 -18.61 -5.06
CA TRP A 54 0.70 -17.19 -5.21
C TRP A 54 -0.45 -16.72 -4.30
N PRO A 55 -1.64 -17.34 -4.30
CA PRO A 55 -2.70 -16.94 -3.37
C PRO A 55 -2.26 -16.91 -1.91
N ILE A 56 -1.44 -17.86 -1.47
CA ILE A 56 -0.90 -17.89 -0.09
C ILE A 56 0.04 -16.70 0.15
N LEU A 57 0.98 -16.43 -0.76
CA LEU A 57 1.83 -15.24 -0.71
C LEU A 57 1.00 -13.95 -0.68
N TYR A 58 0.04 -13.82 -1.59
CA TYR A 58 -0.80 -12.65 -1.76
C TYR A 58 -1.65 -12.36 -0.52
N HIS A 59 -2.27 -13.37 0.08
CA HIS A 59 -3.18 -13.16 1.21
C HIS A 59 -2.46 -13.08 2.56
N LEU A 60 -1.29 -13.72 2.73
CA LEU A 60 -0.60 -13.80 4.03
C LEU A 60 0.61 -12.88 4.18
N SER A 61 1.22 -12.40 3.09
CA SER A 61 2.43 -11.56 3.17
C SER A 61 2.17 -10.24 3.90
N GLU A 62 3.01 -9.91 4.88
CA GLU A 62 3.00 -8.60 5.56
C GLU A 62 3.28 -7.44 4.60
N GLN A 63 3.98 -7.69 3.49
CA GLN A 63 4.29 -6.66 2.49
C GLN A 63 3.02 -6.06 1.86
N ARG A 64 1.90 -6.79 1.86
CA ARG A 64 0.59 -6.25 1.44
C ARG A 64 0.21 -4.99 2.22
N SER A 65 0.59 -4.92 3.49
CA SER A 65 0.22 -3.81 4.37
C SER A 65 1.01 -2.52 4.06
N ASN A 66 2.13 -2.61 3.33
CA ASN A 66 2.95 -1.46 3.00
C ASN A 66 2.14 -0.38 2.28
N ILE A 67 1.15 -0.78 1.45
CA ILE A 67 0.32 0.17 0.69
C ILE A 67 -0.46 1.14 1.59
N VAL A 68 -0.80 0.76 2.83
CA VAL A 68 -1.50 1.66 3.77
C VAL A 68 -0.62 2.10 4.94
N GLU A 69 0.50 1.42 5.19
CA GLU A 69 1.34 1.66 6.37
C GLU A 69 2.00 3.05 6.34
N TRP A 70 2.32 3.60 5.16
CA TRP A 70 2.93 4.93 5.04
C TRP A 70 1.94 6.07 5.31
N ILE A 71 0.63 5.84 5.14
CA ILE A 71 -0.41 6.87 5.23
C ILE A 71 -0.59 7.33 6.68
N PRO A 72 -0.45 8.62 7.00
CA PRO A 72 -0.54 9.10 8.38
C PRO A 72 -1.97 8.97 8.92
N MET A 73 -2.13 8.27 10.06
CA MET A 73 -3.39 8.12 10.78
C MET A 73 -3.11 8.07 12.29
N ASP A 74 -4.14 8.33 13.09
CA ASP A 74 -4.10 8.20 14.54
C ASP A 74 -5.36 7.53 15.09
N LYS A 75 -5.37 7.29 16.41
CA LYS A 75 -6.46 6.58 17.11
C LYS A 75 -7.79 7.34 17.19
N ASN A 76 -7.88 8.55 16.65
CA ASN A 76 -9.14 9.26 16.47
C ASN A 76 -9.74 9.02 15.07
N ALA A 77 -8.98 8.43 14.14
CA ALA A 77 -9.43 8.20 12.78
C ALA A 77 -10.45 7.05 12.72
N LYS A 78 -11.51 7.27 11.93
CA LYS A 78 -12.48 6.25 11.56
C LYS A 78 -12.29 5.84 10.11
N VAL A 79 -12.19 4.53 9.87
CA VAL A 79 -11.80 3.97 8.57
C VAL A 79 -12.88 3.07 8.01
N LEU A 80 -13.17 3.23 6.72
CA LEU A 80 -13.93 2.27 5.91
C LEU A 80 -12.98 1.52 4.97
N GLU A 81 -12.97 0.19 5.02
CA GLU A 81 -12.23 -0.68 4.09
C GLU A 81 -13.24 -1.45 3.23
N VAL A 82 -13.34 -1.10 1.94
CA VAL A 82 -14.25 -1.81 1.02
C VAL A 82 -13.48 -2.88 0.26
N GLY A 83 -13.95 -4.12 0.30
CA GLY A 83 -13.25 -5.28 -0.27
C GLY A 83 -12.10 -5.75 0.59
N SER A 84 -12.34 -5.96 1.90
CA SER A 84 -11.29 -6.31 2.87
C SER A 84 -10.68 -7.71 2.65
N GLY A 85 -11.35 -8.56 1.88
CA GLY A 85 -10.88 -9.89 1.50
C GLY A 85 -10.48 -10.73 2.72
N CYS A 86 -9.38 -11.45 2.59
CA CYS A 86 -8.80 -12.26 3.67
C CYS A 86 -8.07 -11.42 4.72
N GLY A 87 -8.15 -10.09 4.70
CA GLY A 87 -7.71 -9.21 5.79
C GLY A 87 -6.23 -8.86 5.87
N ALA A 88 -5.53 -8.85 4.73
CA ALA A 88 -4.11 -8.53 4.66
C ALA A 88 -3.80 -7.09 5.06
N ILE A 89 -4.77 -6.19 4.87
CA ILE A 89 -4.67 -4.76 5.12
C ILE A 89 -5.42 -4.37 6.40
N THR A 90 -6.57 -5.01 6.71
CA THR A 90 -7.38 -4.76 7.91
C THR A 90 -6.56 -4.61 9.19
N GLY A 91 -5.61 -5.53 9.44
CA GLY A 91 -4.83 -5.53 10.68
C GLY A 91 -3.94 -4.29 10.81
N MET A 92 -3.39 -3.80 9.69
CA MET A 92 -2.61 -2.56 9.68
C MET A 92 -3.51 -1.35 9.90
N LEU A 93 -4.67 -1.29 9.24
CA LEU A 93 -5.65 -0.23 9.46
C LEU A 93 -6.09 -0.18 10.93
N SER A 94 -6.39 -1.34 11.54
CA SER A 94 -6.77 -1.47 12.95
C SER A 94 -5.68 -0.97 13.89
N LYS A 95 -4.40 -1.29 13.60
CA LYS A 95 -3.26 -0.81 14.38
C LYS A 95 -3.18 0.72 14.37
N LYS A 96 -3.49 1.37 13.25
CA LYS A 96 -3.33 2.82 13.08
C LYS A 96 -4.56 3.65 13.48
N ALA A 97 -5.76 3.15 13.19
CA ALA A 97 -7.02 3.85 13.39
C ALA A 97 -7.67 3.55 14.76
N GLY A 98 -8.64 4.37 15.14
CA GLY A 98 -9.50 4.16 16.31
C GLY A 98 -10.58 3.14 16.05
N GLU A 99 -11.16 3.16 14.85
CA GLU A 99 -12.25 2.27 14.43
C GLU A 99 -12.08 1.88 12.95
N VAL A 100 -12.25 0.59 12.65
CA VAL A 100 -12.23 0.05 11.29
C VAL A 100 -13.54 -0.68 11.01
N ILE A 101 -14.27 -0.17 10.03
CA ILE A 101 -15.43 -0.83 9.44
C ILE A 101 -15.00 -1.38 8.08
N ALA A 102 -15.07 -2.68 7.92
CA ALA A 102 -14.71 -3.37 6.69
C ALA A 102 -15.95 -3.94 6.00
N CYS A 103 -15.90 -4.15 4.69
CA CYS A 103 -16.93 -4.82 3.92
C CYS A 103 -16.33 -5.86 2.98
N ASP A 104 -16.92 -7.06 2.91
CA ASP A 104 -16.55 -8.08 1.92
C ASP A 104 -17.76 -8.89 1.45
N LEU A 105 -17.71 -9.35 0.21
CA LEU A 105 -18.76 -10.12 -0.45
C LEU A 105 -18.81 -11.59 -0.02
N SER A 106 -17.73 -12.09 0.57
CA SER A 106 -17.59 -13.49 0.98
C SER A 106 -17.55 -13.63 2.49
N ARG A 107 -18.45 -14.49 3.00
CA ARG A 107 -18.39 -14.98 4.37
C ARG A 107 -17.07 -15.70 4.63
N ARG A 108 -16.63 -16.58 3.73
CA ARG A 108 -15.39 -17.36 3.96
C ARG A 108 -14.17 -16.44 4.11
N ARG A 109 -14.02 -15.46 3.22
CA ARG A 109 -12.94 -14.46 3.32
C ARG A 109 -13.04 -13.62 4.58
N SER A 110 -14.26 -13.21 4.95
CA SER A 110 -14.50 -12.48 6.19
C SER A 110 -14.15 -13.30 7.44
N GLU A 111 -14.43 -14.61 7.44
CA GLU A 111 -14.02 -15.52 8.52
C GLU A 111 -12.49 -15.66 8.59
N ILE A 112 -11.79 -15.78 7.45
CA ILE A 112 -10.32 -15.76 7.40
C ILE A 112 -9.76 -14.44 7.97
N ASN A 113 -10.34 -13.31 7.57
CA ASN A 113 -9.98 -11.97 8.04
C ASN A 113 -10.20 -11.83 9.55
N ALA A 114 -11.35 -12.26 10.06
CA ALA A 114 -11.66 -12.19 11.48
C ALA A 114 -10.76 -13.14 12.30
N THR A 115 -10.46 -14.35 11.82
CA THR A 115 -9.54 -15.27 12.51
C THR A 115 -8.11 -14.73 12.54
N ARG A 116 -7.56 -14.27 11.41
CA ARG A 116 -6.18 -13.74 11.41
C ARG A 116 -6.04 -12.48 12.25
N ASN A 117 -7.09 -11.66 12.34
CA ASN A 117 -7.08 -10.38 13.06
C ASN A 117 -7.84 -10.47 14.37
N GLN A 118 -8.04 -11.67 14.93
CA GLN A 118 -8.91 -11.91 16.07
C GLN A 118 -8.55 -11.13 17.35
N GLU A 119 -7.32 -10.62 17.46
CA GLU A 119 -6.89 -9.77 18.58
C GLU A 119 -7.35 -8.30 18.44
N CYS A 120 -7.72 -7.86 17.24
CA CYS A 120 -8.18 -6.51 16.96
C CYS A 120 -9.55 -6.25 17.60
N ASP A 121 -9.62 -5.31 18.54
CA ASP A 121 -10.83 -4.96 19.30
C ASP A 121 -11.67 -3.84 18.67
N ASN A 122 -11.18 -3.26 17.58
CA ASN A 122 -11.79 -2.12 16.89
C ASN A 122 -12.19 -2.42 15.44
N VAL A 123 -12.41 -3.69 15.09
CA VAL A 123 -12.76 -4.12 13.73
C VAL A 123 -14.17 -4.71 13.68
N THR A 124 -14.99 -4.19 12.78
CA THR A 124 -16.28 -4.78 12.38
C THR A 124 -16.27 -5.04 10.87
N ILE A 125 -16.57 -6.27 10.45
CA ILE A 125 -16.63 -6.68 9.05
C ILE A 125 -18.10 -6.94 8.69
N HIS A 126 -18.66 -6.12 7.81
CA HIS A 126 -19.98 -6.34 7.21
C HIS A 126 -19.86 -7.28 6.02
N VAL A 127 -20.61 -8.38 6.06
CA VAL A 127 -20.60 -9.40 5.02
C VAL A 127 -21.80 -9.20 4.10
N GLY A 128 -21.55 -8.93 2.83
CA GLY A 128 -22.58 -8.62 1.84
C GLY A 128 -22.09 -7.70 0.73
N ASN A 129 -22.98 -7.36 -0.20
CA ASN A 129 -22.66 -6.39 -1.25
C ASN A 129 -22.62 -4.97 -0.67
N PHE A 130 -21.59 -4.20 -1.03
CA PHE A 130 -21.43 -2.83 -0.58
C PHE A 130 -22.67 -1.96 -0.85
N ARG A 131 -23.39 -2.17 -1.97
CA ARG A 131 -24.63 -1.44 -2.27
C ARG A 131 -25.72 -1.64 -1.23
N ASP A 132 -25.78 -2.83 -0.64
CA ASP A 132 -26.80 -3.20 0.35
C ASP A 132 -26.35 -2.77 1.76
N ILE A 133 -25.04 -2.78 2.01
CA ILE A 133 -24.44 -2.38 3.28
C ILE A 133 -24.40 -0.85 3.45
N GLU A 134 -24.03 -0.09 2.41
CA GLU A 134 -23.73 1.34 2.54
C GLU A 134 -24.85 2.21 3.13
N PRO A 135 -26.15 1.95 2.89
CA PRO A 135 -27.21 2.78 3.47
C PRO A 135 -27.19 2.81 5.01
N ASP A 136 -26.65 1.76 5.65
CA ASP A 136 -26.53 1.65 7.10
C ASP A 136 -25.18 2.16 7.65
N LEU A 137 -24.23 2.48 6.77
CA LEU A 137 -22.90 2.90 7.19
C LEU A 137 -22.88 4.34 7.71
N PRO A 138 -21.99 4.66 8.67
CA PRO A 138 -21.76 6.02 9.14
C PRO A 138 -21.36 6.99 8.02
N ARG A 139 -21.52 8.29 8.27
CA ARG A 139 -21.23 9.36 7.28
C ARG A 139 -20.08 10.29 7.65
N ASP A 140 -19.16 9.77 8.45
CA ASP A 140 -18.11 10.54 9.13
C ASP A 140 -16.73 9.87 9.07
N PHE A 141 -16.47 9.06 8.03
CA PHE A 141 -15.16 8.41 7.87
C PHE A 141 -14.07 9.42 7.52
N ASP A 142 -12.92 9.34 8.21
CA ASP A 142 -11.72 10.11 7.91
C ASP A 142 -10.99 9.51 6.69
N TYR A 143 -11.02 8.17 6.55
CA TYR A 143 -10.43 7.45 5.44
C TYR A 143 -11.37 6.39 4.88
N ILE A 144 -11.42 6.29 3.55
CA ILE A 144 -12.11 5.22 2.83
C ILE A 144 -11.10 4.55 1.89
N PHE A 145 -10.87 3.25 2.05
CA PHE A 145 -9.91 2.47 1.28
C PHE A 145 -10.59 1.60 0.22
N LEU A 146 -10.08 1.70 -1.00
CA LEU A 146 -10.42 0.90 -2.17
C LEU A 146 -9.13 0.28 -2.74
N ILE A 147 -8.64 -0.80 -2.12
CA ILE A 147 -7.37 -1.44 -2.50
C ILE A 147 -7.66 -2.73 -3.27
N GLY A 148 -7.46 -2.74 -4.59
CA GLY A 148 -7.78 -3.88 -5.45
C GLY A 148 -9.29 -4.20 -5.49
N VAL A 149 -10.12 -3.16 -5.55
CA VAL A 149 -11.59 -3.28 -5.55
C VAL A 149 -12.29 -2.32 -6.52
N PHE A 150 -11.68 -1.16 -6.81
CA PHE A 150 -12.34 -0.14 -7.63
C PHE A 150 -12.56 -0.62 -9.07
N GLU A 151 -11.65 -1.45 -9.59
CA GLU A 151 -11.70 -2.06 -10.92
C GLU A 151 -12.94 -2.95 -11.14
N TYR A 152 -13.48 -3.54 -10.07
CA TYR A 152 -14.69 -4.37 -10.08
C TYR A 152 -15.98 -3.57 -10.00
N GLY A 153 -15.91 -2.23 -10.05
CA GLY A 153 -17.07 -1.35 -9.96
C GLY A 153 -18.22 -1.75 -10.90
N GLN A 154 -17.93 -2.24 -12.10
CA GLN A 154 -18.96 -2.73 -13.01
C GLN A 154 -19.69 -3.98 -12.49
N GLY A 155 -18.95 -5.00 -12.02
CA GLY A 155 -19.54 -6.20 -11.42
C GLY A 155 -20.30 -5.92 -10.12
N TYR A 156 -19.83 -4.95 -9.33
CA TYR A 156 -20.39 -4.68 -8.00
C TYR A 156 -21.56 -3.70 -8.02
N ILE A 157 -21.47 -2.65 -8.84
CA ILE A 157 -22.42 -1.54 -8.84
C ILE A 157 -23.45 -1.66 -9.96
N GLY A 158 -23.09 -2.22 -11.11
CA GLY A 158 -23.94 -2.35 -12.30
C GLY A 158 -23.29 -1.76 -13.56
N THR A 159 -24.03 -1.57 -14.64
CA THR A 159 -23.45 -1.23 -15.96
C THR A 159 -23.53 0.24 -16.36
N ASP A 160 -24.50 0.99 -15.85
CA ASP A 160 -24.65 2.42 -16.17
C ASP A 160 -23.77 3.29 -15.26
N ASN A 161 -22.65 3.79 -15.81
CA ASN A 161 -21.64 4.62 -15.12
C ASN A 161 -21.22 4.08 -13.72
N PRO A 162 -20.79 2.80 -13.62
CA PRO A 162 -20.56 2.14 -12.33
C PRO A 162 -19.53 2.85 -11.46
N TYR A 163 -18.43 3.30 -12.05
CA TYR A 163 -17.31 3.86 -11.31
C TYR A 163 -17.65 5.25 -10.75
N GLU A 164 -18.35 6.08 -11.53
CA GLU A 164 -18.88 7.35 -11.03
C GLU A 164 -19.93 7.12 -9.93
N LYS A 165 -20.83 6.16 -10.09
CA LYS A 165 -21.82 5.81 -9.06
C LYS A 165 -21.14 5.31 -7.78
N PHE A 166 -20.16 4.41 -7.91
CA PHE A 166 -19.42 3.86 -6.78
C PHE A 166 -18.77 4.99 -5.98
N LEU A 167 -18.05 5.89 -6.67
CA LEU A 167 -17.37 7.00 -6.02
C LEU A 167 -18.36 7.96 -5.34
N ARG A 168 -19.50 8.27 -5.98
CA ARG A 168 -20.55 9.10 -5.35
C ARG A 168 -21.16 8.46 -4.12
N MET A 169 -21.33 7.14 -4.09
CA MET A 169 -21.81 6.44 -2.90
C MET A 169 -20.82 6.65 -1.75
N LEU A 170 -19.53 6.40 -1.98
CA LEU A 170 -18.47 6.59 -0.99
C LEU A 170 -18.33 8.03 -0.50
N GLN A 171 -18.48 9.02 -1.39
CA GLN A 171 -18.45 10.45 -1.03
C GLN A 171 -19.50 10.82 0.04
N ARG A 172 -20.66 10.14 0.08
CA ARG A 172 -21.69 10.41 1.11
C ARG A 172 -21.26 9.97 2.50
N HIS A 173 -20.27 9.08 2.58
CA HIS A 173 -19.74 8.55 3.82
C HIS A 173 -18.50 9.30 4.31
N LEU A 174 -17.91 10.12 3.44
CA LEU A 174 -16.66 10.81 3.71
C LEU A 174 -16.90 12.07 4.56
N LYS A 175 -16.15 12.18 5.66
CA LYS A 175 -16.10 13.40 6.48
C LYS A 175 -15.49 14.55 5.69
N LYS A 176 -15.82 15.79 6.07
CA LYS A 176 -15.13 16.98 5.54
C LYS A 176 -13.63 16.89 5.84
N GLY A 177 -12.79 16.95 4.79
CA GLY A 177 -11.34 16.80 4.90
C GLY A 177 -10.86 15.34 4.98
N GLY A 178 -11.77 14.37 4.92
CA GLY A 178 -11.43 12.97 4.78
C GLY A 178 -10.85 12.65 3.40
N ARG A 179 -10.29 11.45 3.26
CA ARG A 179 -9.63 10.98 2.03
C ARG A 179 -10.20 9.66 1.54
N ILE A 180 -10.36 9.53 0.23
CA ILE A 180 -10.58 8.24 -0.42
C ILE A 180 -9.25 7.79 -1.02
N VAL A 181 -8.80 6.59 -0.68
CA VAL A 181 -7.54 6.00 -1.15
C VAL A 181 -7.88 4.88 -2.12
N ILE A 182 -7.45 5.02 -3.37
CA ILE A 182 -7.69 4.04 -4.44
C ILE A 182 -6.35 3.48 -4.87
N ALA A 183 -6.14 2.17 -4.72
CA ALA A 183 -4.96 1.51 -5.27
C ALA A 183 -5.36 0.37 -6.21
N ILE A 184 -5.00 0.51 -7.49
CA ILE A 184 -5.32 -0.44 -8.56
C ILE A 184 -4.20 -0.45 -9.61
N GLU A 185 -4.20 -1.48 -10.45
CA GLU A 185 -3.37 -1.60 -11.63
C GLU A 185 -3.59 -0.42 -12.58
N ASN A 186 -2.51 0.01 -13.24
CA ASN A 186 -2.60 0.96 -14.34
C ASN A 186 -2.87 0.17 -15.61
N ARG A 187 -3.93 0.51 -16.35
CA ARG A 187 -4.27 -0.15 -17.61
C ARG A 187 -3.12 -0.23 -18.61
N LEU A 188 -2.19 0.73 -18.58
CA LEU A 188 -1.01 0.81 -19.44
C LEU A 188 0.31 0.54 -18.70
N GLY A 189 0.27 -0.16 -17.57
CA GLY A 189 1.48 -0.56 -16.85
C GLY A 189 2.49 -1.24 -17.77
N LEU A 190 3.78 -0.86 -17.67
CA LEU A 190 4.83 -1.35 -18.56
C LEU A 190 4.92 -2.87 -18.58
N LYS A 191 4.61 -3.53 -17.45
CA LYS A 191 4.60 -5.00 -17.33
C LYS A 191 3.75 -5.67 -18.42
N TYR A 192 2.65 -5.06 -18.84
CA TYR A 192 1.77 -5.63 -19.88
C TYR A 192 2.39 -5.54 -21.27
N PHE A 193 3.08 -4.43 -21.57
CA PHE A 193 3.87 -4.30 -22.80
C PHE A 193 5.07 -5.26 -22.79
N ALA A 194 5.64 -5.52 -21.61
CA ALA A 194 6.76 -6.42 -21.43
C ALA A 194 6.39 -7.90 -21.49
N GLY A 195 5.10 -8.23 -21.54
CA GLY A 195 4.59 -9.58 -21.75
C GLY A 195 3.88 -10.23 -20.57
N CYS A 196 3.50 -9.49 -19.53
CA CYS A 196 2.55 -9.99 -18.52
C CYS A 196 1.13 -10.02 -19.08
N ALA A 197 0.37 -11.06 -18.76
CA ALA A 197 -1.07 -11.07 -19.00
C ALA A 197 -1.80 -10.12 -18.02
N GLU A 198 -2.94 -9.60 -18.45
CA GLU A 198 -3.78 -8.66 -17.69
C GLU A 198 -4.35 -9.33 -16.43
N ASP A 199 -4.19 -8.69 -15.26
CA ASP A 199 -4.36 -9.32 -13.94
C ASP A 199 -5.76 -9.93 -13.71
N HIS A 200 -6.82 -9.40 -14.31
CA HIS A 200 -8.20 -9.80 -14.01
C HIS A 200 -8.78 -10.77 -15.04
N LEU A 201 -8.44 -10.60 -16.32
CA LEU A 201 -9.00 -11.38 -17.42
C LEU A 201 -8.06 -12.47 -17.92
N GLY A 202 -6.81 -12.53 -17.45
CA GLY A 202 -5.89 -13.62 -17.78
C GLY A 202 -5.33 -13.59 -19.20
N SER A 203 -5.67 -12.57 -19.99
CA SER A 203 -5.34 -12.46 -21.41
C SER A 203 -4.26 -11.41 -21.63
N TYR A 204 -3.43 -11.61 -22.67
CA TYR A 204 -2.43 -10.63 -23.07
C TYR A 204 -3.10 -9.42 -23.77
N PHE A 205 -2.53 -8.23 -23.56
CA PHE A 205 -2.88 -6.99 -24.25
C PHE A 205 -4.30 -6.43 -24.06
N THR A 206 -5.22 -7.13 -23.38
CA THR A 206 -6.62 -6.67 -23.20
C THR A 206 -6.75 -5.26 -22.61
N GLY A 207 -5.94 -4.90 -21.61
CA GLY A 207 -5.93 -3.54 -21.09
C GLY A 207 -5.46 -2.49 -22.12
N ILE A 208 -4.45 -2.85 -22.92
CA ILE A 208 -3.85 -1.99 -23.96
C ILE A 208 -4.82 -1.77 -25.12
N GLU A 209 -5.48 -2.84 -25.58
CA GLU A 209 -6.48 -2.80 -26.67
C GLU A 209 -7.81 -2.19 -26.22
N GLY A 210 -8.08 -2.22 -24.91
CA GLY A 210 -9.29 -1.72 -24.30
C GLY A 210 -10.28 -2.84 -23.94
N TYR A 211 -10.98 -2.66 -22.84
CA TYR A 211 -11.93 -3.63 -22.31
C TYR A 211 -13.23 -3.68 -23.11
N SER A 212 -13.80 -4.89 -23.26
CA SER A 212 -15.14 -5.05 -23.80
C SER A 212 -16.20 -4.41 -22.88
N PRO A 213 -17.37 -4.00 -23.40
CA PRO A 213 -18.46 -3.50 -22.57
C PRO A 213 -18.81 -4.45 -21.42
N ASP A 214 -18.79 -5.76 -21.65
CA ASP A 214 -19.18 -6.80 -20.68
C ASP A 214 -18.05 -7.26 -19.74
N SER A 215 -16.85 -6.67 -19.82
CA SER A 215 -15.73 -7.01 -18.93
C SER A 215 -16.11 -6.77 -17.46
N VAL A 216 -16.00 -7.81 -16.63
CA VAL A 216 -16.39 -7.78 -15.21
C VAL A 216 -15.50 -6.87 -14.35
N ALA A 217 -14.25 -6.67 -14.77
CA ALA A 217 -13.29 -5.77 -14.18
C ALA A 217 -12.68 -4.88 -15.26
N LYS A 218 -12.41 -3.61 -14.92
CA LYS A 218 -11.72 -2.66 -15.79
C LYS A 218 -10.78 -1.79 -14.96
N THR A 219 -9.55 -1.67 -15.43
CA THR A 219 -8.57 -0.73 -14.89
C THR A 219 -8.53 0.52 -15.77
N PHE A 220 -7.81 1.55 -15.33
CA PHE A 220 -7.83 2.86 -15.98
C PHE A 220 -6.42 3.40 -16.18
N THR A 221 -6.27 4.24 -17.20
CA THR A 221 -5.10 5.12 -17.30
C THR A 221 -5.20 6.24 -16.26
N ARG A 222 -4.10 6.94 -16.01
CA ARG A 222 -4.06 8.15 -15.16
C ARG A 222 -5.16 9.14 -15.55
N ASN A 223 -5.25 9.49 -16.84
CA ASN A 223 -6.30 10.38 -17.36
C ASN A 223 -7.71 9.79 -17.26
N GLY A 224 -7.85 8.46 -17.40
CA GLY A 224 -9.13 7.77 -17.19
C GLY A 224 -9.67 7.97 -15.77
N LEU A 225 -8.81 7.77 -14.76
CA LEU A 225 -9.14 8.02 -13.36
C LEU A 225 -9.50 9.50 -13.12
N ILE A 226 -8.66 10.42 -13.60
CA ILE A 226 -8.91 11.87 -13.47
C ILE A 226 -10.28 12.26 -14.04
N ASN A 227 -10.66 11.69 -15.19
CA ASN A 227 -11.96 11.97 -15.80
C ASN A 227 -13.13 11.47 -14.95
N ILE A 228 -13.00 10.30 -14.33
CA ILE A 228 -14.00 9.78 -13.38
C ILE A 228 -14.12 10.73 -12.18
N PHE A 229 -12.98 11.14 -11.59
CA PHE A 229 -12.97 12.03 -10.42
C PHE A 229 -13.62 13.39 -10.72
N LYS A 230 -13.27 14.00 -11.86
CA LYS A 230 -13.86 15.26 -12.33
C LYS A 230 -15.37 15.16 -12.51
N LYS A 231 -15.87 14.09 -13.12
CA LYS A 231 -17.33 13.87 -13.25
C LYS A 231 -18.01 13.78 -11.88
N CYS A 232 -17.33 13.24 -10.87
CA CYS A 232 -17.81 13.17 -9.49
C CYS A 232 -17.59 14.47 -8.69
N GLY A 233 -17.03 15.51 -9.29
CA GLY A 233 -16.72 16.77 -8.62
C GLY A 233 -15.52 16.71 -7.66
N MET A 234 -14.71 15.65 -7.74
CA MET A 234 -13.48 15.49 -6.95
C MET A 234 -12.29 16.04 -7.75
N ASN A 235 -11.90 17.28 -7.43
CA ASN A 235 -10.86 18.01 -8.17
C ASN A 235 -9.51 18.05 -7.44
N GLU A 236 -9.47 17.64 -6.16
CA GLU A 236 -8.26 17.54 -5.36
C GLU A 236 -7.85 16.06 -5.30
N TYR A 237 -6.73 15.73 -5.95
CA TYR A 237 -6.20 14.37 -5.99
C TYR A 237 -4.68 14.37 -6.13
N HIS A 238 -4.03 13.34 -5.56
CA HIS A 238 -2.58 13.17 -5.54
C HIS A 238 -2.22 11.76 -5.98
N PHE A 239 -1.37 11.65 -7.02
CA PHE A 239 -0.93 10.36 -7.56
C PHE A 239 0.37 9.90 -6.91
N TYR A 240 0.35 8.64 -6.51
CA TYR A 240 1.49 7.86 -6.10
C TYR A 240 1.64 6.62 -7.00
N TYR A 241 2.87 6.14 -7.11
CA TYR A 241 3.28 5.08 -8.02
C TYR A 241 3.97 3.98 -7.20
N PRO A 242 3.21 3.03 -6.64
CA PRO A 242 3.77 1.90 -5.91
C PRO A 242 4.54 0.97 -6.86
N TYR A 243 5.70 0.52 -6.40
CA TYR A 243 6.62 -0.32 -7.15
C TYR A 243 7.05 -1.55 -6.33
N PRO A 244 7.15 -2.75 -6.94
CA PRO A 244 6.92 -3.04 -8.37
C PRO A 244 5.45 -2.99 -8.80
N ASP A 245 4.53 -3.09 -7.84
CA ASP A 245 3.12 -2.71 -7.96
C ASP A 245 2.52 -2.46 -6.56
N TYR A 246 1.23 -2.12 -6.50
CA TYR A 246 0.50 -1.92 -5.24
C TYR A 246 0.34 -3.21 -4.41
N LYS A 247 0.58 -4.38 -4.99
CA LYS A 247 0.34 -5.65 -4.29
C LYS A 247 1.47 -5.98 -3.34
N LEU A 248 2.71 -5.94 -3.80
CA LEU A 248 3.89 -6.25 -3.00
C LEU A 248 4.87 -5.08 -3.04
N MET A 249 4.35 -3.91 -2.70
CA MET A 249 5.06 -2.63 -2.78
C MET A 249 6.27 -2.60 -1.86
N THR A 250 7.44 -2.23 -2.39
CA THR A 250 8.65 -1.93 -1.62
C THR A 250 9.11 -0.49 -1.77
N LEU A 251 8.68 0.20 -2.84
CA LEU A 251 8.93 1.62 -3.08
C LEU A 251 7.61 2.31 -3.44
N LEU A 252 7.47 3.56 -3.06
CA LEU A 252 6.36 4.42 -3.41
C LEU A 252 6.93 5.72 -3.96
N HIS A 253 6.68 6.02 -5.22
CA HIS A 253 6.98 7.31 -5.84
C HIS A 253 5.73 8.20 -5.88
N SER A 254 5.89 9.48 -6.20
CA SER A 254 4.77 10.40 -6.43
C SER A 254 5.10 11.40 -7.54
N ASP A 255 4.12 12.22 -7.91
CA ASP A 255 4.35 13.35 -8.83
C ASP A 255 5.47 14.31 -8.35
N ASP A 256 5.74 14.38 -7.04
CA ASP A 256 6.77 15.23 -6.45
C ASP A 256 8.15 14.55 -6.28
N TYR A 257 8.21 13.23 -6.47
CA TYR A 257 9.43 12.42 -6.40
C TYR A 257 9.35 11.17 -7.30
N LEU A 258 9.68 11.37 -8.58
CA LEU A 258 9.75 10.30 -9.58
C LEU A 258 11.01 9.41 -9.39
N PRO A 259 11.00 8.19 -9.93
CA PRO A 259 12.14 7.28 -9.85
C PRO A 259 13.40 7.85 -10.47
N LYS A 260 14.52 7.62 -9.80
CA LYS A 260 15.87 7.94 -10.29
C LYS A 260 16.48 6.75 -11.01
N PHE A 261 17.54 7.03 -11.75
CA PHE A 261 18.34 6.00 -12.41
C PHE A 261 18.76 4.93 -11.39
N GLY A 262 18.54 3.66 -11.73
CA GLY A 262 18.91 2.55 -10.87
C GLY A 262 17.84 2.11 -9.86
N GLU A 263 16.74 2.84 -9.65
CA GLU A 263 15.74 2.48 -8.61
C GLU A 263 14.77 1.35 -9.05
N LEU A 264 14.50 1.21 -10.35
CA LEU A 264 13.52 0.26 -10.90
C LEU A 264 14.15 -1.05 -11.40
N GLN A 265 14.71 -1.85 -10.50
CA GLN A 265 15.45 -3.10 -10.84
C GLN A 265 14.59 -4.36 -10.85
N ASP A 266 13.78 -4.55 -9.81
CA ASP A 266 12.98 -5.76 -9.57
C ASP A 266 11.68 -5.84 -10.39
N ASN A 267 11.78 -5.95 -11.72
CA ASN A 267 10.62 -5.89 -12.61
C ASN A 267 9.91 -7.24 -12.86
N VAL A 268 10.57 -8.37 -12.60
CA VAL A 268 10.02 -9.71 -12.86
C VAL A 268 9.37 -10.27 -11.58
N ARG A 269 8.15 -9.83 -11.26
CA ARG A 269 7.39 -10.25 -10.04
C ARG A 269 5.97 -10.78 -10.30
N ASN A 270 5.73 -11.30 -11.50
CA ASN A 270 4.51 -12.00 -11.92
C ASN A 270 4.51 -13.43 -11.36
N PHE A 271 4.08 -13.57 -10.11
CA PHE A 271 4.04 -14.84 -9.39
C PHE A 271 2.79 -15.68 -9.65
N ASP A 272 1.77 -15.07 -10.26
CA ASP A 272 0.43 -15.63 -10.40
C ASP A 272 0.23 -16.43 -11.68
N ARG A 273 1.02 -16.16 -12.72
CA ARG A 273 0.94 -16.81 -14.03
C ARG A 273 2.24 -16.67 -14.83
N ASP A 274 2.34 -17.50 -15.87
CA ASP A 274 3.41 -17.40 -16.87
C ASP A 274 3.35 -16.07 -17.62
N ARG A 275 4.50 -15.63 -18.13
CA ARG A 275 4.62 -14.41 -18.93
C ARG A 275 5.55 -14.59 -20.14
N LEU A 276 5.41 -13.69 -21.10
CA LEU A 276 6.41 -13.46 -22.13
C LEU A 276 7.47 -12.48 -21.62
N VAL A 277 8.71 -12.57 -22.13
CA VAL A 277 9.77 -11.57 -21.89
C VAL A 277 10.08 -10.89 -23.21
N LEU A 278 9.40 -9.77 -23.47
CA LEU A 278 9.42 -9.11 -24.78
C LEU A 278 10.56 -8.10 -24.92
N PHE A 279 11.01 -7.49 -23.82
CA PHE A 279 12.16 -6.59 -23.79
C PHE A 279 12.73 -6.46 -22.37
N ASN A 280 13.85 -5.75 -22.25
CA ASN A 280 14.46 -5.45 -20.96
C ASN A 280 13.71 -4.30 -20.26
N GLU A 281 12.83 -4.65 -19.32
CA GLU A 281 12.00 -3.68 -18.58
C GLU A 281 12.78 -2.64 -17.82
N LYS A 282 13.93 -3.01 -17.22
CA LYS A 282 14.79 -2.06 -16.52
C LYS A 282 15.24 -0.93 -17.45
N ARG A 283 15.76 -1.28 -18.64
CA ARG A 283 16.22 -0.28 -19.62
C ARG A 283 15.05 0.56 -20.14
N ALA A 284 13.91 -0.06 -20.40
CA ALA A 284 12.71 0.64 -20.85
C ALA A 284 12.22 1.65 -19.78
N TYR A 285 12.16 1.25 -18.51
CA TYR A 285 11.83 2.16 -17.42
C TYR A 285 12.86 3.28 -17.25
N GLU A 286 14.16 2.99 -17.39
CA GLU A 286 15.19 4.02 -17.34
C GLU A 286 15.00 5.10 -18.40
N ASP A 287 14.66 4.72 -19.64
CA ASP A 287 14.42 5.69 -20.72
C ASP A 287 13.07 6.41 -20.56
N LEU A 288 12.00 5.71 -20.18
CA LEU A 288 10.70 6.34 -19.87
C LEU A 288 10.80 7.36 -18.74
N SER A 289 11.57 7.07 -17.69
CA SER A 289 11.80 8.01 -16.58
C SER A 289 12.59 9.24 -17.03
N LYS A 290 13.59 9.09 -17.91
CA LYS A 290 14.36 10.23 -18.46
C LYS A 290 13.46 11.18 -19.26
N ASP A 291 12.51 10.63 -20.02
CA ASP A 291 11.59 11.41 -20.86
C ASP A 291 10.35 11.91 -20.11
N GLY A 292 10.25 11.67 -18.79
CA GLY A 292 9.12 12.10 -17.98
C GLY A 292 7.83 11.30 -18.22
N LEU A 293 7.93 10.12 -18.81
CA LEU A 293 6.80 9.26 -19.16
C LEU A 293 6.48 8.18 -18.11
N TYR A 294 7.31 8.03 -17.08
CA TYR A 294 7.10 7.03 -16.02
C TYR A 294 5.68 7.03 -15.43
N PRO A 295 5.06 8.18 -15.05
CA PRO A 295 3.70 8.21 -14.54
C PRO A 295 2.65 7.50 -15.40
N GLU A 296 2.81 7.51 -16.72
CA GLU A 296 1.85 6.89 -17.64
C GLU A 296 2.02 5.36 -17.72
N PHE A 297 3.21 4.85 -17.38
CA PHE A 297 3.60 3.45 -17.52
C PHE A 297 3.92 2.74 -16.19
N ALA A 298 3.82 3.43 -15.05
CA ALA A 298 3.90 2.79 -13.73
C ALA A 298 2.89 1.62 -13.67
N ASN A 299 3.26 0.48 -13.10
CA ASN A 299 2.43 -0.73 -13.13
C ASN A 299 1.09 -0.57 -12.39
N SER A 300 1.01 0.38 -11.46
CA SER A 300 -0.17 0.65 -10.65
C SER A 300 -0.16 2.07 -10.12
N PHE A 301 -1.34 2.52 -9.70
CA PHE A 301 -1.53 3.79 -9.02
C PHE A 301 -1.96 3.55 -7.58
N GLU A 302 -1.53 4.43 -6.69
CA GLU A 302 -2.25 4.73 -5.46
C GLU A 302 -2.64 6.21 -5.50
N VAL A 303 -3.94 6.50 -5.45
CA VAL A 303 -4.47 7.84 -5.60
C VAL A 303 -5.20 8.26 -4.35
N ILE A 304 -4.81 9.42 -3.82
CA ILE A 304 -5.49 10.05 -2.70
C ILE A 304 -6.45 11.08 -3.26
N LEU A 305 -7.74 10.91 -3.02
CA LEU A 305 -8.77 11.91 -3.33
C LEU A 305 -9.11 12.70 -2.07
N GLY A 306 -9.01 14.02 -2.14
CA GLY A 306 -9.02 14.93 -0.99
C GLY A 306 -7.61 15.46 -0.67
N PRO A 307 -7.40 16.04 0.53
CA PRO A 307 -6.13 16.69 0.86
C PRO A 307 -4.93 15.74 0.75
N GLY A 308 -3.81 16.24 0.24
CA GLY A 308 -2.56 15.47 0.13
C GLY A 308 -1.92 15.12 1.47
N PHE A 309 -0.75 14.49 1.38
CA PHE A 309 0.14 14.20 2.50
C PHE A 309 1.51 14.83 2.26
N ASP A 310 2.23 15.09 3.36
CA ASP A 310 3.60 15.60 3.31
C ASP A 310 4.59 14.59 2.71
N THR A 311 4.31 13.29 2.86
CA THR A 311 5.14 12.20 2.32
C THR A 311 4.99 12.14 0.80
N ILE A 312 6.10 12.28 0.08
CA ILE A 312 6.19 12.26 -1.39
C ILE A 312 6.94 11.04 -1.93
N TYR A 313 7.59 10.27 -1.05
CA TYR A 313 8.24 9.01 -1.38
C TYR A 313 8.39 8.15 -0.14
N SER A 314 8.31 6.82 -0.31
CA SER A 314 8.58 5.85 0.75
C SER A 314 9.38 4.65 0.21
N LYS A 315 10.33 4.15 1.01
CA LYS A 315 11.07 2.91 0.77
C LYS A 315 10.96 1.99 1.98
N TYR A 316 10.56 0.75 1.73
CA TYR A 316 10.50 -0.30 2.72
C TYR A 316 11.74 -1.18 2.66
N SER A 317 12.24 -1.56 3.82
CA SER A 317 13.29 -2.58 4.00
C SER A 317 12.80 -3.60 5.03
N ASN A 318 11.58 -4.07 4.85
CA ASN A 318 10.89 -4.99 5.76
C ASN A 318 11.04 -6.47 5.38
N ASP A 319 11.88 -6.75 4.39
CA ASP A 319 12.47 -8.06 4.07
C ASP A 319 13.64 -8.44 4.99
N ARG A 320 14.03 -7.55 5.90
CA ARG A 320 15.10 -7.75 6.89
C ARG A 320 14.56 -8.43 8.16
N VAL A 321 15.49 -8.92 9.00
CA VAL A 321 15.19 -9.34 10.38
C VAL A 321 14.59 -8.17 11.17
N SER A 322 13.75 -8.47 12.17
CA SER A 322 12.90 -7.50 12.87
C SER A 322 13.64 -6.25 13.33
N GLU A 323 14.85 -6.40 13.87
CA GLU A 323 15.71 -5.33 14.39
C GLU A 323 16.12 -4.29 13.32
N PHE A 324 16.01 -4.63 12.03
CA PHE A 324 16.38 -3.76 10.92
C PHE A 324 15.24 -3.48 9.94
N LYS A 325 13.99 -3.86 10.29
CA LYS A 325 12.81 -3.52 9.48
C LYS A 325 12.48 -2.04 9.64
N ILE A 326 12.73 -1.26 8.59
CA ILE A 326 12.52 0.19 8.58
C ILE A 326 11.73 0.64 7.34
N ARG A 327 11.05 1.78 7.48
CA ARG A 327 10.56 2.60 6.38
C ARG A 327 11.35 3.89 6.32
N THR A 328 11.77 4.29 5.12
CA THR A 328 12.42 5.59 4.87
C THR A 328 11.53 6.42 3.97
N ASP A 329 11.09 7.58 4.44
CA ASP A 329 10.27 8.52 3.70
C ASP A 329 11.09 9.73 3.27
N ILE A 330 10.69 10.34 2.15
CA ILE A 330 10.99 11.74 1.87
C ILE A 330 9.68 12.51 2.01
N ALA A 331 9.69 13.55 2.84
CA ALA A 331 8.54 14.39 3.11
C ALA A 331 8.86 15.87 2.88
N ILE A 332 7.84 16.68 2.61
CA ILE A 332 7.91 18.14 2.53
C ILE A 332 7.49 18.71 3.88
N ASP A 333 8.37 19.44 4.56
CA ASP A 333 8.03 20.09 5.84
C ASP A 333 7.17 21.36 5.65
N LYS A 334 6.71 21.95 6.76
CA LYS A 334 5.90 23.18 6.75
C LYS A 334 6.59 24.38 6.09
N ALA A 335 7.91 24.37 5.97
CA ALA A 335 8.69 25.40 5.30
C ALA A 335 8.96 25.07 3.81
N GLY A 336 8.40 23.98 3.28
CA GLY A 336 8.59 23.52 1.90
C GLY A 336 9.90 22.78 1.67
N ARG A 337 10.63 22.41 2.72
CA ARG A 337 11.93 21.72 2.61
C ARG A 337 11.73 20.21 2.57
N LYS A 338 12.51 19.53 1.73
CA LYS A 338 12.55 18.06 1.70
C LYS A 338 13.37 17.53 2.88
N VAL A 339 12.76 16.65 3.67
CA VAL A 339 13.39 15.97 4.80
C VAL A 339 13.29 14.46 4.63
N ILE A 340 14.25 13.73 5.16
CA ILE A 340 14.20 12.26 5.23
C ILE A 340 13.66 11.90 6.61
N LYS A 341 12.69 10.98 6.67
CA LYS A 341 12.20 10.40 7.93
C LYS A 341 12.44 8.90 7.91
N LYS A 342 13.02 8.33 8.98
CA LYS A 342 13.21 6.89 9.15
C LYS A 342 12.36 6.39 10.31
N PHE A 343 11.45 5.45 10.01
CA PHE A 343 10.53 4.86 10.97
C PHE A 343 10.90 3.40 11.25
N PRO A 344 10.87 2.97 12.52
CA PRO A 344 10.94 1.55 12.86
C PRO A 344 9.60 0.89 12.53
N LEU A 345 9.62 -0.27 11.86
CA LEU A 345 8.39 -1.00 11.52
C LEU A 345 8.01 -2.04 12.58
N THR A 346 8.94 -2.39 13.47
CA THR A 346 8.72 -3.26 14.62
C THR A 346 9.23 -2.62 15.90
N GLU A 347 8.89 -3.20 17.04
CA GLU A 347 9.37 -2.72 18.34
C GLU A 347 10.90 -2.90 18.45
N GLU A 348 11.43 -4.01 17.94
CA GLU A 348 12.85 -4.33 17.94
C GLU A 348 13.66 -3.38 17.05
N ALA A 349 13.06 -2.85 15.97
CA ALA A 349 13.72 -1.86 15.11
C ALA A 349 13.86 -0.47 15.75
N ARG A 350 13.17 -0.20 16.87
CA ARG A 350 13.20 1.12 17.53
C ARG A 350 14.60 1.49 17.99
N GLU A 351 15.31 0.57 18.64
CA GLU A 351 16.68 0.80 19.10
C GLU A 351 17.59 1.14 17.91
N HIS A 352 17.46 0.41 16.80
CA HIS A 352 18.23 0.67 15.59
C HIS A 352 17.99 2.08 15.03
N VAL A 353 16.73 2.50 14.90
CA VAL A 353 16.38 3.82 14.33
C VAL A 353 16.78 4.96 15.26
N PHE A 354 16.51 4.83 16.56
CA PHE A 354 16.82 5.90 17.53
C PHE A 354 18.32 6.01 17.79
N GLY A 355 19.05 4.89 17.73
CA GLY A 355 20.51 4.85 17.79
C GLY A 355 21.23 5.55 16.63
N ILE A 356 20.51 5.93 15.56
CA ILE A 356 21.10 6.73 14.47
C ILE A 356 21.52 8.12 14.98
N ARG A 357 20.79 8.70 15.95
CA ARG A 357 21.18 9.98 16.56
C ARG A 357 22.51 9.86 17.30
N ASP A 358 22.72 8.75 18.02
CA ASP A 358 23.95 8.53 18.77
C ASP A 358 25.14 8.33 17.82
N ALA A 359 24.93 7.63 16.70
CA ALA A 359 25.93 7.53 15.64
C ALA A 359 26.27 8.90 15.02
N TYR A 360 25.26 9.74 14.77
CA TYR A 360 25.43 11.13 14.31
C TYR A 360 26.30 11.93 15.28
N LEU A 361 25.98 11.92 16.58
CA LEU A 361 26.75 12.65 17.60
C LEU A 361 28.20 12.15 17.70
N GLY A 362 28.41 10.84 17.63
CA GLY A 362 29.74 10.24 17.61
C GLY A 362 30.57 10.67 16.39
N LEU A 363 29.93 10.78 15.22
CA LEU A 363 30.59 11.27 14.00
C LEU A 363 30.91 12.76 14.09
N VAL A 364 30.01 13.58 14.62
CA VAL A 364 30.26 15.03 14.84
C VAL A 364 31.45 15.25 15.76
N GLU A 365 31.58 14.49 16.84
CA GLU A 365 32.73 14.58 17.74
C GLU A 365 34.02 14.13 17.04
N LYS A 366 33.98 12.98 16.35
CA LYS A 366 35.16 12.38 15.69
C LYS A 366 35.75 13.28 14.61
N TYR A 367 34.93 14.04 13.89
CA TYR A 367 35.36 14.91 12.80
C TYR A 367 35.37 16.40 13.17
N ARG A 368 35.27 16.74 14.46
CA ARG A 368 35.33 18.14 14.90
C ARG A 368 36.63 18.81 14.46
N GLY A 369 36.51 19.92 13.73
CA GLY A 369 37.65 20.70 13.23
C GLY A 369 38.27 20.15 11.93
N GLY A 370 37.70 19.09 11.35
CA GLY A 370 38.04 18.64 10.00
C GLY A 370 37.18 19.31 8.92
N ASP A 371 37.46 18.98 7.67
CA ASP A 371 36.76 19.53 6.49
C ASP A 371 35.41 18.83 6.18
N LEU A 372 34.98 17.89 7.03
CA LEU A 372 33.77 17.09 6.80
C LEU A 372 32.57 17.65 7.56
N GLU A 373 31.51 17.95 6.81
CA GLU A 373 30.18 18.23 7.38
C GLU A 373 29.38 16.93 7.54
N ILE A 374 28.95 16.65 8.77
CA ILE A 374 28.10 15.50 9.09
C ILE A 374 26.64 15.89 8.91
N ASN A 375 25.88 15.10 8.14
CA ASN A 375 24.45 15.36 7.93
C ASN A 375 23.68 15.31 9.26
N ASP A 376 22.78 16.26 9.48
CA ASP A 376 22.06 16.37 10.75
C ASP A 376 21.10 15.20 10.96
N CYS A 377 20.96 14.79 12.22
CA CYS A 377 19.98 13.80 12.65
C CYS A 377 19.27 14.29 13.92
N GLN A 378 17.95 14.30 13.87
CA GLN A 378 17.08 14.63 15.01
C GLN A 378 16.12 13.47 15.26
N ILE A 379 15.63 13.35 16.51
CA ILE A 379 14.58 12.39 16.85
C ILE A 379 13.28 13.17 17.03
N ASN A 380 12.24 12.73 16.33
CA ASN A 380 10.87 13.17 16.55
C ASN A 380 10.15 12.10 17.37
N GLU A 381 10.09 12.30 18.68
CA GLU A 381 9.41 11.40 19.64
C GLU A 381 7.92 11.26 19.33
N GLN A 382 7.25 12.32 18.87
CA GLN A 382 5.81 12.32 18.59
C GLN A 382 5.46 11.43 17.38
N GLU A 383 6.26 11.52 16.32
CA GLU A 383 6.11 10.66 15.14
C GLU A 383 6.83 9.31 15.28
N GLY A 384 7.68 9.15 16.31
CA GLY A 384 8.47 7.95 16.54
C GLY A 384 9.54 7.68 15.48
N CYS A 385 10.18 8.73 14.95
CA CYS A 385 11.12 8.62 13.83
C CYS A 385 12.42 9.41 14.01
N ALA A 386 13.43 9.06 13.21
CA ALA A 386 14.63 9.87 13.01
C ALA A 386 14.48 10.75 11.76
N ILE A 387 14.84 12.03 11.86
CA ILE A 387 14.71 13.05 10.81
C ILE A 387 16.09 13.57 10.39
N PHE A 388 16.28 13.72 9.08
CA PHE A 388 17.51 14.23 8.47
C PHE A 388 17.19 15.28 7.40
N SER A 389 18.09 16.25 7.18
CA SER A 389 18.02 17.07 5.97
C SER A 389 18.31 16.23 4.73
N LEU A 390 17.54 16.47 3.65
CA LEU A 390 17.86 15.90 2.34
C LEU A 390 19.00 16.71 1.68
N LEU A 391 20.17 16.09 1.50
CA LEU A 391 21.30 16.71 0.82
C LEU A 391 21.14 16.64 -0.71
N MET A 392 21.22 17.78 -1.40
CA MET A 392 21.21 17.84 -2.87
C MET A 392 22.59 17.50 -3.46
N ALA A 393 22.60 16.89 -4.65
CA ALA A 393 23.76 16.33 -5.35
C ALA A 393 24.98 17.27 -5.53
N TYR A 394 24.81 18.59 -5.40
CA TYR A 394 25.90 19.57 -5.55
C TYR A 394 26.78 19.76 -4.31
N ARG A 395 26.42 19.21 -3.14
CA ARG A 395 27.21 19.33 -1.89
C ARG A 395 28.23 18.21 -1.66
N TRP A 396 28.30 17.24 -2.57
CA TRP A 396 29.03 15.98 -2.35
C TRP A 396 30.56 16.08 -2.40
N LEU A 397 31.13 17.18 -2.91
CA LEU A 397 32.58 17.36 -2.93
C LEU A 397 33.19 17.68 -1.55
N HIS A 398 32.38 18.11 -0.57
CA HIS A 398 32.85 18.45 0.78
C HIS A 398 32.05 17.76 1.91
N SER A 399 30.88 17.15 1.62
CA SER A 399 30.12 16.35 2.59
C SER A 399 30.33 14.84 2.38
N LEU A 400 31.38 14.26 2.97
CA LEU A 400 31.43 12.80 3.16
C LEU A 400 30.57 12.45 4.38
N ILE A 401 29.32 12.09 4.10
CA ILE A 401 28.54 10.97 4.67
C ILE A 401 27.09 11.17 4.18
N SER A 402 26.81 10.66 2.99
CA SER A 402 25.44 10.28 2.60
C SER A 402 25.10 8.85 3.02
N VAL A 403 26.02 8.18 3.72
CA VAL A 403 25.96 6.73 3.99
C VAL A 403 24.98 6.36 5.12
N LEU A 404 24.22 7.31 5.66
CA LEU A 404 23.14 7.02 6.61
C LEU A 404 21.85 6.53 5.93
N ILE A 405 21.77 6.56 4.59
CA ILE A 405 20.64 5.97 3.86
C ILE A 405 20.75 4.44 3.78
N GLU A 406 21.98 3.87 3.78
CA GLU A 406 22.21 2.42 3.60
C GLU A 406 22.97 1.70 4.73
N MET A 407 23.71 2.39 5.62
CA MET A 407 24.49 1.68 6.65
C MET A 407 23.65 1.14 7.81
N THR A 408 23.54 -0.19 7.86
CA THR A 408 23.30 -0.94 9.09
C THR A 408 24.56 -0.90 9.97
N TRP A 409 24.38 -0.72 11.28
CA TRP A 409 25.39 -0.55 12.34
C TRP A 409 26.58 -1.54 12.35
N ARG A 410 26.48 -2.69 11.66
CA ARG A 410 27.52 -3.73 11.64
C ARG A 410 28.80 -3.37 10.88
N HIS A 411 28.80 -2.38 9.99
CA HIS A 411 30.00 -2.02 9.22
C HIS A 411 31.01 -1.13 9.97
N LEU A 412 30.67 -0.61 11.15
CA LEU A 412 31.57 0.26 11.94
C LEU A 412 32.40 -0.46 13.02
N LYS A 413 32.27 -1.80 13.15
CA LYS A 413 33.17 -2.61 14.01
C LYS A 413 34.40 -3.17 13.28
N LEU A 414 34.53 -2.89 12.00
CA LEU A 414 35.68 -3.29 11.17
C LEU A 414 36.19 -2.04 10.46
N PHE A 415 36.76 -1.08 11.20
CA PHE A 415 37.86 -0.20 10.79
C PHE A 415 38.36 0.62 11.98
#